data_AF-A0A7H9DNF8-F1
#
_entry.id   AF-A0A7H9DNF8-F1
#
_cell.length_a   1.000
_cell.length_b   1.000
_cell.length_c   1.000
_cell.angle_alpha   90.00
_cell.angle_beta   90.00
_cell.angle_gamma   90.00
#
_symmetry.space_group_name_H-M   'P 1'
#
loop_
_entity.id
_entity.type
_entity.pdbx_description
1 polymer ?
#
loop_
_entity_poly.entity_id
_entity_poly.type
_entity_poly.pdbx_seq_one_letter_code
_entity_poly.pdbx_strand_id
1 'polypeptide(L)' 'MNKKLLIPILTIGIFMMIINFIFIVTSLLGLTHHWPVFQTIGLGLIVIYGFDILQERQTRSLYFYAGIIFILFGIFFQ' A
#
# COMPACT_ATOMS: atom_id res chain seq x y z
N MET A 1 -14.68 -12.77 3.34
CA MET A 1 -13.23 -13.08 3.25
C MET A 1 -12.81 -13.77 4.53
N ASN A 2 -12.00 -14.84 4.46
CA ASN A 2 -11.54 -15.51 5.68
C ASN A 2 -10.60 -14.57 6.46
N LYS A 3 -11.00 -14.13 7.66
CA LYS A 3 -10.20 -13.21 8.48
C LYS A 3 -8.79 -13.73 8.76
N LYS A 4 -8.63 -15.07 8.80
CA LYS A 4 -7.32 -15.72 8.95
C LYS A 4 -6.38 -15.49 7.77
N LEU A 5 -6.91 -15.27 6.56
CA LEU A 5 -6.12 -14.93 5.37
C LEU A 5 -5.88 -13.43 5.24
N LEU A 6 -6.78 -12.60 5.78
CA LEU A 6 -6.64 -11.15 5.75
C LEU A 6 -5.46 -10.66 6.58
N ILE A 7 -5.23 -11.29 7.75
CA ILE A 7 -4.10 -10.94 8.64
C ILE A 7 -2.75 -11.05 7.94
N PRO A 8 -2.35 -12.20 7.33
CA PRO A 8 -1.06 -12.30 6.66
C PRO A 8 -0.96 -11.35 5.45
N ILE A 9 -2.06 -11.10 4.72
CA ILE A 9 -2.08 -10.13 3.61
C ILE A 9 -1.78 -8.72 4.13
N LEU A 10 -2.41 -8.31 5.24
CA LEU A 10 -2.14 -7.01 5.88
C LEU A 10 -0.70 -6.90 6.37
N THR A 11 -0.15 -7.96 6.96
CA THR A 11 1.25 -8.00 7.40
C THR A 11 2.21 -7.81 6.23
N ILE A 12 1.97 -8.50 5.10
CA ILE A 12 2.76 -8.33 3.87
C ILE A 12 2.63 -6.90 3.33
N GLY A 13 1.42 -6.34 3.33
CA GLY A 13 1.17 -4.97 2.90
C GLY A 13 1.96 -3.95 3.72
N ILE A 14 1.97 -4.09 5.05
CA ILE A 14 2.74 -3.23 5.95
C ILE A 14 4.24 -3.38 5.68
N PHE A 15 4.73 -4.60 5.50
CA PHE A 15 6.14 -4.85 5.19
C PHE A 15 6.56 -4.19 3.87
N MET A 16 5.71 -4.27 2.83
CA MET A 16 5.95 -3.58 1.55
C MET A 16 5.96 -2.06 1.70
N MET A 17 5.12 -1.48 2.56
CA MET A 17 5.17 -0.03 2.84
C MET A 17 6.51 0.37 3.45
N ILE A 18 7.05 -0.43 4.38
CA ILE A 18 8.36 -0.16 5.00
C ILE A 18 9.47 -0.19 3.93
N ILE A 19 9.46 -1.19 3.05
CA ILE A 19 10.42 -1.28 1.94
C ILE A 19 10.33 -0.04 1.04
N ASN A 20 9.12 0.36 0.63
CA ASN A 20 8.96 1.53 -0.22
C ASN A 20 9.42 2.81 0.48
N PHE A 21 9.23 2.92 1.79
CA PHE A 21 9.74 4.05 2.56
C PHE A 21 11.27 4.10 2.55
N ILE A 22 11.94 2.95 2.68
CA ILE A 22 13.41 2.86 2.53
C ILE A 22 13.83 3.30 1.13
N PHE A 23 13.11 2.88 0.08
CA PHE A 23 13.41 3.33 -1.29
C PHE A 23 13.23 4.84 -1.45
N ILE A 24 12.18 5.43 -0.91
CA ILE A 24 11.97 6.88 -0.92
C ILE A 24 13.12 7.61 -0.22
N VAL A 25 13.54 7.14 0.96
CA VAL A 25 14.64 7.75 1.72
C VAL A 25 15.96 7.61 0.96
N THR A 26 16.27 6.43 0.44
CA THR A 26 17.51 6.22 -0.34
C THR A 26 17.51 7.04 -1.64
N SER A 27 16.35 7.24 -2.26
CA SER A 27 16.23 8.07 -3.45
C SER A 27 16.38 9.56 -3.14
N LEU A 28 15.85 10.04 -2.01
CA LEU A 28 16.09 11.41 -1.49
C LEU A 28 17.58 11.69 -1.26
N LEU A 29 18.36 10.66 -0.89
CA LEU A 29 19.81 10.75 -0.72
C LEU A 29 20.59 10.58 -2.03
N GLY A 30 19.91 10.41 -3.17
CA GLY A 30 20.52 10.20 -4.48
C GLY A 30 21.15 8.82 -4.67
N LEU A 31 20.89 7.86 -3.78
CA LEU A 31 21.45 6.51 -3.83
C LEU A 31 20.69 5.58 -4.78
N THR A 32 19.42 5.90 -5.06
CA THR A 32 18.56 5.13 -5.96
C THR A 32 17.72 6.07 -6.83
N HIS A 33 17.40 5.65 -8.06
CA HIS A 33 16.51 6.39 -8.98
C HIS A 33 15.05 5.92 -8.91
N HIS A 34 14.71 5.11 -7.92
CA HIS A 34 13.38 4.53 -7.79
C HIS A 34 12.54 5.34 -6.80
N TRP A 35 11.41 5.91 -7.26
CA TRP A 35 10.56 6.79 -6.46
C TRP A 35 9.15 6.22 -6.24
N PRO A 36 8.97 5.21 -5.37
CA PRO A 36 7.69 4.49 -5.23
C PRO A 36 6.64 5.24 -4.39
N VAL A 37 6.54 6.57 -4.51
CA VAL A 37 5.60 7.38 -3.70
C VAL A 37 4.14 7.01 -3.98
N PHE A 38 3.74 6.93 -5.24
CA PHE A 38 2.37 6.56 -5.60
C PHE A 38 2.04 5.12 -5.21
N GLN A 39 2.99 4.20 -5.35
CA GLN A 39 2.86 2.81 -4.91
C GLN A 39 2.66 2.72 -3.38
N THR A 40 3.38 3.55 -2.61
CA THR A 40 3.26 3.64 -1.15
C THR A 40 1.88 4.16 -0.73
N ILE A 41 1.40 5.22 -1.37
CA ILE A 41 0.05 5.77 -1.13
C ILE A 41 -1.01 4.70 -1.43
N GLY A 42 -0.89 4.02 -2.57
CA GLY A 42 -1.83 2.99 -2.98
C GLY A 42 -1.86 1.78 -2.04
N LEU A 43 -0.68 1.29 -1.62
CA LEU A 43 -0.54 0.26 -0.59
C LEU A 43 -1.20 0.67 0.73
N GLY A 44 -0.97 1.91 1.18
CA GLY A 44 -1.59 2.44 2.39
C GLY A 44 -3.11 2.41 2.34
N LEU A 45 -3.71 2.79 1.22
CA LEU A 45 -5.17 2.74 1.04
C LEU A 45 -5.73 1.30 1.08
N ILE A 46 -5.03 0.34 0.48
CA ILE A 46 -5.43 -1.08 0.52
C ILE A 46 -5.29 -1.64 1.95
N VAL A 47 -4.22 -1.28 2.67
CA VAL A 47 -4.00 -1.68 4.06
C VAL A 47 -5.11 -1.12 4.96
N ILE A 48 -5.47 0.16 4.82
CA ILE A 48 -6.59 0.79 5.56
C ILE A 48 -7.89 0.05 5.27
N TYR A 49 -8.19 -0.25 4.00
CA TYR A 49 -9.37 -1.00 3.62
C TYR A 49 -9.41 -2.41 4.26
N GLY A 50 -8.27 -3.10 4.29
CA GLY A 50 -8.18 -4.41 4.95
C GLY A 50 -8.40 -4.32 6.45
N PHE A 51 -7.94 -3.27 7.13
CA PHE A 51 -8.25 -3.03 8.54
C PHE A 51 -9.74 -2.77 8.78
N ASP A 52 -10.40 -1.99 7.92
CA ASP A 52 -11.85 -1.75 8.02
C ASP A 52 -12.65 -3.06 7.91
N ILE A 53 -12.26 -3.98 7.01
CA ILE A 53 -12.86 -5.31 6.91
C ILE A 53 -12.64 -6.11 8.20
N LEU A 54 -11.44 -6.04 8.78
CA LEU A 54 -11.09 -6.81 9.96
C LEU A 54 -11.87 -6.33 11.20
N GLN A 55 -12.12 -5.03 11.30
CA GLN A 55 -12.87 -4.37 12.37
C GLN A 55 -14.39 -4.34 12.15
N GLU A 56 -14.90 -4.95 11.07
CA GLU A 56 -16.32 -4.93 10.69
C GLU A 56 -16.92 -3.52 10.60
N ARG A 57 -16.08 -2.51 10.31
CA ARG A 57 -16.52 -1.14 10.08
C ARG A 57 -17.21 -1.03 8.72
N GLN A 58 -17.94 0.06 8.50
CA GLN A 58 -18.47 0.36 7.16
C GLN A 58 -17.32 0.41 6.16
N THR A 59 -17.23 -0.64 5.33
CA THR A 59 -16.16 -0.78 4.36
C THR A 59 -16.38 0.22 3.23
N ARG A 60 -15.48 1.19 3.12
CA ARG A 60 -15.46 2.13 2.00
C ARG A 60 -14.62 1.51 0.88
N SER A 61 -15.29 0.79 -0.01
CA SER A 61 -14.66 0.18 -1.20
C SER A 61 -13.88 1.18 -2.06
N LEU A 62 -14.19 2.47 -1.94
CA LEU A 62 -13.44 3.55 -2.56
C LEU A 62 -11.94 3.54 -2.21
N TYR A 63 -11.56 3.19 -0.97
CA TYR A 63 -10.15 3.08 -0.59
C TYR A 63 -9.44 1.95 -1.36
N PHE A 64 -10.13 0.83 -1.56
CA PHE A 64 -9.58 -0.29 -2.33
C PHE A 64 -9.37 0.08 -3.80
N TYR A 65 -10.37 0.68 -4.44
CA TYR A 65 -10.27 1.08 -5.85
C TYR A 65 -9.23 2.18 -6.06
N ALA A 66 -9.24 3.21 -5.21
CA ALA A 66 -8.22 4.27 -5.26
C ALA A 66 -6.82 3.68 -5.03
N GLY A 67 -6.68 2.76 -4.07
CA GLY A 67 -5.42 2.07 -3.79
C GLY A 67 -4.85 1.34 -5.01
N ILE A 68 -5.68 0.60 -5.74
CA ILE A 68 -5.28 -0.08 -6.98
C ILE A 68 -4.83 0.93 -8.03
N ILE A 69 -5.59 2.02 -8.23
CA ILE A 69 -5.26 3.06 -9.22
C ILE A 69 -3.89 3.68 -8.89
N PHE A 70 -3.63 4.01 -7.63
CA PHE A 70 -2.35 4.57 -7.19
C PHE A 70 -1.18 3.60 -7.38
N ILE A 71 -1.38 2.30 -7.12
CA ILE A 71 -0.35 1.29 -7.38
C ILE A 71 -0.04 1.21 -8.88
N LEU A 72 -1.06 1.10 -9.73
CA LEU A 72 -0.88 1.06 -11.18
C LEU A 72 -0.20 2.33 -11.68
N PHE A 73 -0.65 3.50 -11.24
CA PHE A 73 -0.04 4.78 -11.58
C PHE A 73 1.44 4.79 -11.18
N GLY A 74 1.78 4.36 -9.97
CA GLY A 74 3.17 4.27 -9.52
C GLY A 74 4.00 3.21 -10.25
N ILE A 75 3.41 2.22 -10.91
CA ILE A 75 4.15 1.28 -11.77
C ILE A 75 4.49 1.93 -13.11
N PHE A 76 3.58 2.71 -13.69
CA PHE A 76 3.75 3.33 -15.00
C PHE A 76 4.48 4.70 -14.95
N PHE A 77 4.48 5.37 -13.81
CA PHE A 77 5.06 6.72 -13.62
C PHE A 77 6.11 6.72 -12.49
N GLN A 78 7.16 5.90 -12.64
CA GLN A 78 8.29 5.78 -11.70
C GLN A 78 9.31 6.91 -11.86
#